data_AF-A0A1H0QFH3-F1
#
_entry.id   AF-A0A1H0QFH3-F1
#
_cell.length_a   1.000
_cell.length_b   1.000
_cell.length_c   1.000
_cell.angle_alpha   90.00
_cell.angle_beta   90.00
_cell.angle_gamma   90.00
#
_symmetry.space_group_name_H-M   'P 1'
#
loop_
_entity.id
_entity.type
_entity.pdbx_description
1 polymer ?
#
loop_
_entity_poly.entity_id
_entity_poly.type
_entity_poly.pdbx_seq_one_letter_code
_entity_poly.pdbx_strand_id
1 'polypeptide(L)'
;MKVRATLGIAALLLVGSWMWIGFDKYIGDHEVGSAWEPFLKSRPTFTLLFTNPAQQGLDRDAFDTMDSARQQAFRDYCAVRFGIADPYRCEKAIEERRL
;
A
#
# COMPACT_ATOMS: atom_id res chain seq x y z
N MET A 1 -21.37 -33.84 -5.61
CA MET A 1 -20.69 -33.30 -4.40
C MET A 1 -19.29 -32.74 -4.69
N LYS A 2 -18.40 -33.46 -5.39
CA LYS A 2 -17.02 -33.02 -5.66
C LYS A 2 -16.91 -31.61 -6.29
N VAL A 3 -17.68 -31.32 -7.33
CA VAL A 3 -17.67 -30.00 -8.02
C VAL A 3 -18.03 -28.85 -7.09
N ARG A 4 -19.01 -29.04 -6.20
CA ARG A 4 -19.42 -28.00 -5.23
C ARG A 4 -18.33 -27.72 -4.20
N ALA A 5 -17.61 -28.77 -3.76
CA ALA A 5 -16.49 -28.61 -2.85
C ALA A 5 -15.31 -27.89 -3.52
N THR A 6 -14.98 -28.22 -4.77
CA THR A 6 -13.92 -27.54 -5.53
C THR A 6 -14.23 -26.06 -5.74
N LEU A 7 -15.48 -25.72 -6.08
CA LEU A 7 -15.91 -24.32 -6.22
C LEU A 7 -15.82 -23.56 -4.89
N GLY A 8 -16.22 -24.18 -3.77
CA GLY A 8 -16.09 -23.56 -2.45
C GLY A 8 -14.64 -23.26 -2.08
N ILE A 9 -13.72 -24.20 -2.33
CA ILE A 9 -12.29 -24.00 -2.09
C ILE A 9 -11.73 -22.90 -2.99
N ALA A 10 -12.07 -22.90 -4.28
CA ALA A 10 -11.63 -21.87 -5.21
C ALA A 10 -12.10 -20.47 -4.78
N ALA A 11 -13.35 -20.33 -4.35
CA ALA A 11 -13.89 -19.07 -3.84
C ALA A 11 -13.16 -18.61 -2.57
N LEU A 12 -12.90 -19.53 -1.62
CA LEU A 12 -12.12 -19.22 -0.41
C LEU A 12 -10.69 -18.79 -0.73
N LEU A 13 -10.03 -19.41 -1.71
CA LEU A 13 -8.69 -19.03 -2.13
C LEU A 13 -8.67 -17.67 -2.83
N LEU A 14 -9.67 -17.37 -3.67
CA LEU A 14 -9.81 -16.07 -4.34
C LEU A 14 -10.06 -14.95 -3.32
N VAL A 15 -10.97 -15.18 -2.37
CA VAL A 15 -11.23 -14.21 -1.29
C VAL A 15 -10.02 -14.12 -0.36
N GLY A 16 -9.33 -15.22 -0.08
CA GLY A 16 -8.11 -15.21 0.72
C GLY A 16 -7.03 -14.37 0.06
N SER A 17 -6.72 -14.61 -1.22
CA SER A 17 -5.65 -13.93 -1.94
C SER A 17 -5.91 -12.44 -2.13
N TRP A 18 -7.17 -12.03 -2.29
CA TRP A 18 -7.58 -10.62 -2.38
C TRP A 18 -7.05 -9.77 -1.20
N MET A 19 -6.94 -10.36 0.00
CA MET A 19 -6.53 -9.62 1.20
C MET A 19 -5.06 -9.21 1.15
N TRP A 20 -4.26 -9.82 0.26
CA TRP A 20 -2.84 -9.53 0.06
C TRP A 20 -2.56 -8.68 -1.17
N ILE A 21 -3.57 -8.32 -1.96
CA ILE A 21 -3.40 -7.45 -3.13
C ILE A 21 -3.87 -6.05 -2.76
N GLY A 22 -3.07 -5.04 -3.10
CA GLY A 22 -3.42 -3.62 -2.97
C GLY A 22 -3.02 -2.84 -4.22
N PHE A 23 -3.55 -1.63 -4.34
CA PHE A 23 -3.17 -0.64 -5.34
C PHE A 23 -2.72 0.62 -4.64
N ASP A 24 -1.53 1.07 -4.95
CA ASP A 24 -0.92 2.27 -4.39
C ASP A 24 -1.03 3.42 -5.39
N LYS A 25 -1.43 4.59 -4.93
CA LYS A 25 -1.50 5.78 -5.79
C LYS A 25 -0.10 6.33 -5.97
N TYR A 26 0.48 6.07 -7.13
CA TYR A 26 1.70 6.73 -7.58
C TYR A 26 1.38 8.14 -8.07
N ILE A 27 2.16 9.12 -7.62
CA ILE A 27 2.10 10.50 -8.10
C ILE A 27 3.47 10.81 -8.71
N GLY A 28 3.53 10.77 -10.04
CA GLY A 28 4.68 11.18 -10.83
C GLY A 28 4.73 12.70 -11.02
N ASP A 29 5.73 13.17 -11.74
CA ASP A 29 5.85 14.58 -12.09
C ASP A 29 4.74 15.03 -13.08
N HIS A 30 4.85 16.28 -13.54
CA HIS A 30 3.89 16.90 -14.46
C HIS A 30 3.74 16.14 -15.80
N GLU A 31 4.69 15.30 -16.18
CA GLU A 31 4.66 14.53 -17.44
C GLU A 31 4.03 13.14 -17.26
N VAL A 32 4.17 12.54 -16.07
CA VAL A 32 3.70 11.17 -15.79
C VAL A 32 2.29 11.15 -15.17
N GLY A 33 1.89 12.19 -14.44
CA GLY A 33 0.57 12.28 -13.81
C GLY A 33 0.40 11.30 -12.63
N SER A 34 -0.82 10.82 -12.39
CA SER A 34 -1.10 9.86 -11.29
C SER A 34 -1.59 8.52 -11.81
N ALA A 35 -1.01 7.43 -11.31
CA ALA A 35 -1.37 6.06 -11.66
C ALA A 35 -1.64 5.20 -10.42
N TRP A 36 -2.32 4.08 -10.61
CA TRP A 36 -2.51 3.07 -9.57
C TRP A 36 -1.59 1.88 -9.84
N GLU A 37 -0.66 1.63 -8.93
CA GLU A 37 0.30 0.56 -9.04
C GLU A 37 -0.10 -0.65 -8.18
N PRO A 38 -0.27 -1.84 -8.75
CA PRO A 38 -0.56 -3.03 -7.97
C PRO A 38 0.65 -3.43 -7.11
N PHE A 39 0.40 -3.88 -5.88
CA PHE A 39 1.42 -4.41 -4.98
C PHE A 39 0.90 -5.57 -4.13
N LEU A 40 1.84 -6.38 -3.63
CA LEU A 40 1.58 -7.40 -2.62
C LEU A 40 1.79 -6.81 -1.22
N LYS A 41 0.74 -6.85 -0.40
CA LYS A 41 0.76 -6.37 0.98
C LYS A 41 1.59 -7.32 1.85
N SER A 42 2.34 -6.77 2.79
CA SER A 42 3.11 -7.55 3.78
C SER A 42 2.22 -8.15 4.88
N ARG A 43 1.03 -7.60 5.10
CA ARG A 43 0.01 -8.13 6.01
C ARG A 43 -1.38 -8.04 5.38
N PRO A 44 -2.30 -8.98 5.66
CA PRO A 44 -3.62 -8.96 5.07
C PRO A 44 -4.46 -7.79 5.58
N THR A 45 -5.12 -7.09 4.66
CA THR A 45 -6.09 -6.04 4.98
C THR A 45 -7.23 -6.04 3.96
N PHE A 46 -8.42 -5.57 4.37
CA PHE A 46 -9.55 -5.36 3.46
C PHE A 46 -9.43 -4.08 2.61
N THR A 47 -8.48 -3.20 2.94
CA THR A 47 -8.22 -1.98 2.18
C THR A 47 -7.61 -2.32 0.83
N LEU A 48 -8.19 -1.84 -0.26
CA LEU A 48 -7.64 -2.03 -1.62
C LEU A 48 -6.77 -0.87 -2.08
N LEU A 49 -7.24 0.36 -1.86
CA LEU A 49 -6.62 1.57 -2.37
C LEU A 49 -5.80 2.22 -1.26
N PHE A 50 -4.54 2.48 -1.55
CA PHE A 50 -3.59 3.08 -0.63
C PHE A 50 -3.07 4.38 -1.23
N THR A 51 -2.93 5.38 -0.39
CA THR A 51 -2.27 6.64 -0.73
C THR A 51 -1.22 6.87 0.33
N ASN A 52 0.00 7.20 -0.08
CA ASN A 52 1.07 7.60 0.84
C ASN A 52 0.64 8.84 1.65
N PRO A 53 0.48 8.75 2.99
CA PRO A 53 0.04 9.87 3.82
C PRO A 53 1.03 11.04 3.88
N ALA A 54 2.30 10.79 3.54
CA ALA A 54 3.31 11.83 3.42
C ALA A 54 3.17 12.65 2.12
N GLN A 55 2.44 12.15 1.13
CA GLN A 55 2.31 12.81 -0.17
C GLN A 55 1.27 13.93 -0.13
N GLN A 56 1.68 15.15 -0.49
CA GLN A 56 0.83 16.32 -0.68
C GLN A 56 1.05 16.90 -2.08
N GLY A 57 0.15 16.59 -3.02
CA GLY A 57 0.37 16.97 -4.42
C GLY A 57 1.63 16.29 -4.97
N LEU A 58 2.60 17.07 -5.44
CA LEU A 58 3.89 16.57 -5.95
C LEU A 58 4.96 16.47 -4.86
N ASP A 59 4.73 17.17 -3.74
CA ASP A 59 5.65 17.24 -2.62
C ASP A 59 5.38 16.11 -1.63
N ARG A 60 6.41 15.75 -0.86
CA ARG A 60 6.31 14.79 0.23
C ARG A 60 6.83 15.41 1.51
N ASP A 61 5.99 15.42 2.53
CA ASP A 61 6.38 15.84 3.87
C ASP A 61 7.34 14.81 4.48
N ALA A 62 8.32 15.28 5.24
CA ALA A 62 9.14 14.40 6.06
C ALA A 62 8.30 13.88 7.24
N PHE A 63 8.63 12.69 7.73
CA PHE A 63 7.91 12.04 8.82
C PHE A 63 7.69 12.95 10.04
N ASP A 64 8.73 13.68 10.43
CA ASP A 64 8.74 14.53 11.62
C ASP A 64 7.95 15.84 11.45
N THR A 65 7.58 16.23 10.23
CA THR A 65 6.79 17.44 9.97
C THR A 65 5.28 17.15 9.92
N MET A 66 4.88 15.88 9.91
CA MET A 66 3.48 15.45 9.93
C MET A 66 2.87 15.54 11.34
N ASP A 67 1.57 15.80 11.42
CA ASP A 67 0.83 15.67 12.68
C ASP A 67 0.74 14.21 13.15
N SER A 68 0.39 14.01 14.42
CA SER A 68 0.34 12.67 15.04
C SER A 68 -0.57 11.66 14.33
N ALA A 69 -1.69 12.12 13.74
CA ALA A 69 -2.62 11.24 13.04
C ALA A 69 -2.04 10.78 11.70
N ARG A 70 -1.44 11.71 10.93
CA ARG A 70 -0.74 11.42 9.69
C ARG A 70 0.50 10.55 9.92
N GLN A 71 1.23 10.79 11.00
CA GLN A 71 2.34 9.93 11.41
C GLN A 71 1.90 8.49 11.65
N GLN A 72 0.79 8.28 12.38
CA GLN A 72 0.25 6.94 12.59
C GLN A 72 -0.20 6.30 11.28
N ALA A 73 -0.92 7.04 10.44
CA ALA A 73 -1.35 6.57 9.13
C ALA A 73 -0.15 6.18 8.24
N PHE A 74 0.94 6.95 8.28
CA PHE A 74 2.15 6.66 7.53
C PHE A 74 2.82 5.37 8.02
N ARG A 75 2.93 5.16 9.34
CA ARG A 75 3.44 3.89 9.90
C ARG A 75 2.57 2.70 9.46
N ASP A 76 1.25 2.85 9.49
CA ASP A 76 0.33 1.81 9.04
C ASP A 76 0.48 1.51 7.56
N TYR A 77 0.58 2.54 6.73
CA TYR A 77 0.87 2.43 5.30
C TYR A 77 2.19 1.68 5.07
N CYS A 78 3.29 2.08 5.73
CA CYS A 78 4.60 1.44 5.62
C CYS A 78 4.58 -0.04 6.02
N ALA A 79 3.88 -0.37 7.11
CA ALA A 79 3.73 -1.74 7.57
C ALA A 79 2.95 -2.62 6.57
N VAL A 80 1.96 -2.06 5.87
CA VAL A 80 1.18 -2.82 4.86
C VAL A 80 1.90 -2.88 3.51
N ARG A 81 2.47 -1.77 3.05
CA ARG A 81 3.04 -1.60 1.70
C ARG A 81 4.43 -2.20 1.56
N PHE A 82 5.24 -2.08 2.60
CA PHE A 82 6.66 -2.45 2.58
C PHE A 82 7.06 -3.44 3.69
N GLY A 83 6.19 -3.66 4.69
CA GLY A 83 6.54 -4.49 5.84
C GLY A 83 7.58 -3.84 6.75
N ILE A 84 7.69 -2.51 6.71
CA ILE A 84 8.68 -1.72 7.45
C ILE A 84 7.97 -0.99 8.60
N ALA A 85 8.43 -1.23 9.83
CA ALA A 85 7.91 -0.56 11.02
C ALA A 85 8.59 0.79 11.31
N ASP A 86 9.83 0.96 10.86
CA ASP A 86 10.62 2.18 11.03
C ASP A 86 10.27 3.20 9.91
N PRO A 87 9.68 4.36 10.25
CA PRO A 87 9.24 5.34 9.26
C PRO A 87 10.39 5.87 8.39
N TYR A 88 11.59 6.08 8.93
CA TYR A 88 12.71 6.64 8.16
C TYR A 88 13.24 5.65 7.11
N ARG A 89 13.24 4.36 7.47
CA ARG A 89 13.58 3.30 6.49
C ARG A 89 12.52 3.17 5.42
N CYS A 90 11.25 3.41 5.76
CA CYS A 90 10.16 3.42 4.79
C CYS A 90 10.29 4.61 3.81
N GLU A 91 10.59 5.82 4.30
CA GLU A 91 10.85 6.98 3.44
C GLU A 91 11.94 6.69 2.41
N LYS A 92 13.04 6.07 2.83
CA LYS A 92 14.10 5.63 1.92
C LYS A 92 13.62 4.63 0.87
N ALA A 93 12.82 3.63 1.27
CA ALA A 93 12.28 2.63 0.35
C ALA A 93 11.30 3.22 -0.68
N ILE A 94 10.56 4.27 -0.30
CA ILE A 94 9.70 5.02 -1.23
C ILE A 94 10.57 5.78 -2.23
N GLU A 95 11.65 6.43 -1.78
CA GLU A 95 12.57 7.16 -2.64
C GLU A 95 13.26 6.28 -3.68
N GLU A 96 13.74 5.09 -3.27
CA GLU A 96 14.36 4.12 -4.17
C GLU A 96 13.42 3.60 -5.26
N ARG A 97 12.10 3.69 -5.06
CA ARG A 97 11.08 3.27 -6.03
C ARG A 97 10.63 4.37 -6.99
N ARG A 98 11.01 5.64 -6.78
CA ARG A 98 10.61 6.78 -7.62
C ARG A 98 11.37 6.85 -8.96
N LEU A 99 11.81 5.69 -9.48
CA LEU A 99 12.53 5.58 -10.76
C LEU A 99 11.62 5.88 -11.96
#